data_AF-A0A0Q8R9K6-F1
#
_entry.id   AF-A0A0Q8R9K6-F1
#
_cell.length_a   1.000
_cell.length_b   1.000
_cell.length_c   1.000
_cell.angle_alpha   90.00
_cell.angle_beta   90.00
_cell.angle_gamma   90.00
#
_symmetry.space_group_name_H-M   'P 1'
#
loop_
_entity.id
_entity.type
_entity.pdbx_description
1 polymer ?
#
loop_
_entity_poly.entity_id
_entity_poly.type
_entity_poly.pdbx_seq_one_letter_code
_entity_poly.pdbx_strand_id
1 'polypeptide(L)'
;MATKFDDVKPWPTKPAAPQAAGSVQGHNRPPLDIEARAAFDEVLDQRDGFRDRVKNLIAASDRAVATDEVTAGKCGDLVKQIRAAQKVVDDAHTTTKAPYLAAGRAVDAAKNEQAGPLSAAKAKVEAKQAAFLREEDRRRQAEARRAREAEEARRREEWERQKAAAEASSTETEAVSVTPFEPAPPPPPAIEPEREIIRGDFGAAVSGTKVWLSQVTDYEVAFIAAGLAKNEKVREAIDKAVANQVRGGVREIEGVRVWSDIKASNR
;
A
#
# COMPACT_ATOMS: atom_id res chain seq x y z
N MET A 1 31.76 8.71 -27.45
CA MET A 1 30.96 8.61 -26.22
C MET A 1 31.31 7.28 -25.58
N ALA A 2 32.07 7.28 -24.48
CA ALA A 2 32.52 6.03 -23.85
C ALA A 2 31.32 5.35 -23.17
N THR A 3 30.94 4.18 -23.69
CA THR A 3 29.89 3.29 -23.19
C THR A 3 30.35 2.68 -21.86
N LYS A 4 29.86 3.23 -20.75
CA LYS A 4 30.31 2.85 -19.38
C LYS A 4 29.70 1.52 -18.86
N PHE A 5 28.94 0.79 -19.67
CA PHE A 5 28.13 -0.36 -19.22
C PHE A 5 28.33 -1.65 -20.03
N ASP A 6 29.40 -1.76 -20.82
CA ASP A 6 29.64 -2.90 -21.74
C ASP A 6 29.92 -4.25 -21.03
N ASP A 7 30.17 -4.23 -19.71
CA ASP A 7 30.54 -5.44 -18.95
C ASP A 7 29.36 -6.24 -18.37
N VAL A 8 28.10 -5.81 -18.58
CA VAL A 8 26.93 -6.45 -17.96
C VAL A 8 26.34 -7.54 -18.87
N LYS A 9 26.71 -8.80 -18.65
CA LYS A 9 26.17 -9.95 -19.40
C LYS A 9 24.66 -10.18 -19.11
N PRO A 10 23.83 -10.57 -20.10
CA PRO A 10 22.41 -10.88 -19.88
C PRO A 10 22.20 -12.05 -18.89
N TRP A 11 21.08 -11.98 -18.15
CA TRP A 11 20.74 -12.94 -17.10
C TRP A 11 20.42 -14.33 -17.68
N PRO A 12 20.90 -15.43 -17.06
CA PRO A 12 20.60 -16.79 -17.52
C PRO A 12 19.11 -17.15 -17.37
N THR A 13 18.59 -17.99 -18.27
CA THR A 13 17.19 -18.42 -18.27
C THR A 13 16.81 -19.21 -17.01
N LYS A 14 15.52 -19.09 -16.62
CA LYS A 14 14.98 -19.61 -15.36
C LYS A 14 15.25 -21.12 -15.22
N PRO A 15 16.01 -21.57 -14.21
CA PRO A 15 16.12 -22.99 -13.92
C PRO A 15 14.76 -23.52 -13.46
N ALA A 16 14.44 -24.77 -13.83
CA ALA A 16 13.26 -25.46 -13.35
C ALA A 16 13.27 -25.47 -11.80
N ALA A 17 12.08 -25.37 -11.20
CA ALA A 17 11.96 -25.50 -9.75
C ALA A 17 12.65 -26.81 -9.34
N PRO A 18 13.51 -26.80 -8.30
CA PRO A 18 14.06 -28.04 -7.79
C PRO A 18 12.87 -28.94 -7.45
N GLN A 19 12.84 -30.16 -8.00
CA GLN A 19 11.90 -31.18 -7.54
C GLN A 19 12.05 -31.22 -6.02
N ALA A 20 10.93 -31.00 -5.29
CA ALA A 20 10.89 -31.11 -3.84
C ALA A 20 11.65 -32.38 -3.49
N ALA A 21 12.79 -32.23 -2.80
CA ALA A 21 13.85 -33.25 -2.74
C ALA A 21 13.20 -34.62 -2.52
N GLY A 22 12.98 -35.32 -3.62
CA GLY A 22 12.44 -36.65 -3.61
C GLY A 22 13.55 -37.43 -2.95
N SER A 23 13.31 -37.80 -1.70
CA SER A 23 13.99 -38.87 -0.99
C SER A 23 15.41 -39.14 -1.49
N VAL A 24 16.43 -38.73 -0.70
CA VAL A 24 17.74 -39.38 -0.79
C VAL A 24 17.48 -40.88 -0.97
N GLN A 25 18.02 -41.45 -2.05
CA GLN A 25 17.68 -42.77 -2.57
C GLN A 25 17.57 -43.78 -1.40
N GLY A 26 16.34 -44.15 -1.01
CA GLY A 26 16.07 -44.98 0.18
C GLY A 26 15.04 -44.41 1.20
N HIS A 27 14.56 -43.17 1.07
CA HIS A 27 13.62 -42.59 2.05
C HIS A 27 12.35 -42.02 1.42
N ASN A 28 11.38 -42.86 1.04
CA ASN A 28 10.08 -42.42 0.53
C ASN A 28 9.31 -41.57 1.57
N ARG A 29 9.69 -40.30 1.69
CA ARG A 29 9.02 -39.34 2.56
C ARG A 29 7.76 -38.85 1.85
N PRO A 30 6.62 -38.80 2.57
CA PRO A 30 5.40 -38.27 2.01
C PRO A 30 5.58 -36.78 1.64
N PRO A 31 4.74 -36.26 0.73
CA PRO A 31 4.59 -34.82 0.51
C PRO A 31 4.45 -34.03 1.82
N LEU A 32 5.02 -32.83 1.89
CA LEU A 32 5.11 -32.02 3.11
C LEU A 32 3.73 -31.69 3.73
N ASP A 33 2.70 -31.53 2.92
CA ASP A 33 1.33 -31.31 3.37
C ASP A 33 0.74 -32.55 4.06
N ILE A 34 1.05 -33.75 3.53
CA ILE A 34 0.65 -35.03 4.14
C ILE A 34 1.44 -35.25 5.43
N GLU A 35 2.74 -34.97 5.43
CA GLU A 35 3.61 -35.07 6.61
C GLU A 35 3.14 -34.15 7.75
N ALA A 36 2.88 -32.86 7.45
CA ALA A 36 2.44 -31.88 8.43
C ALA A 36 1.08 -32.24 9.04
N ARG A 37 0.17 -32.78 8.23
CA ARG A 37 -1.13 -33.25 8.71
C ARG A 37 -1.00 -34.47 9.61
N ALA A 38 -0.20 -35.46 9.19
CA ALA A 38 0.04 -36.66 9.99
C ALA A 38 0.69 -36.32 11.34
N ALA A 39 1.67 -35.42 11.35
CA ALA A 39 2.32 -34.95 12.58
C ALA A 39 1.32 -34.25 13.52
N PHE A 40 0.40 -33.45 12.98
CA PHE A 40 -0.65 -32.81 13.79
C PHE A 40 -1.61 -33.83 14.39
N ASP A 41 -2.06 -34.81 13.59
CA ASP A 41 -2.93 -35.89 14.03
C ASP A 41 -2.26 -36.74 15.13
N GLU A 42 -0.96 -37.04 14.98
CA GLU A 42 -0.18 -37.77 15.97
C GLU A 42 -0.12 -37.04 17.32
N VAL A 43 0.13 -35.71 17.31
CA VAL A 43 0.16 -34.90 18.55
C VAL A 43 -1.21 -34.90 19.25
N LEU A 44 -2.31 -34.90 18.51
CA LEU A 44 -3.65 -35.00 19.09
C LEU A 44 -3.93 -36.41 19.64
N ASP A 45 -3.44 -37.44 18.94
CA ASP A 45 -3.66 -38.85 19.30
C ASP A 45 -2.80 -39.33 20.47
N GLN A 46 -1.76 -38.59 20.86
CA GLN A 46 -1.08 -38.79 22.14
C GLN A 46 -2.01 -38.67 23.36
N ARG A 47 -3.19 -38.05 23.18
CA ARG A 47 -4.23 -37.97 24.21
C ARG A 47 -5.34 -38.96 23.88
N ASP A 48 -5.30 -40.11 24.53
CA ASP A 48 -6.31 -41.16 24.38
C ASP A 48 -7.73 -40.61 24.53
N GLY A 49 -8.59 -40.93 23.56
CA GLY A 49 -10.01 -40.53 23.57
C GLY A 49 -10.27 -39.04 23.37
N PHE A 50 -9.28 -38.22 23.02
CA PHE A 50 -9.47 -36.77 22.82
C PHE A 50 -10.52 -36.47 21.75
N ARG A 51 -10.46 -37.15 20.59
CA ARG A 51 -11.41 -36.96 19.49
C ARG A 51 -12.84 -37.28 19.90
N ASP A 52 -13.05 -38.34 20.68
CA ASP A 52 -14.39 -38.69 21.17
C ASP A 52 -14.87 -37.72 22.24
N ARG A 53 -13.97 -37.21 23.09
CA ARG A 53 -14.29 -36.11 24.01
C ARG A 53 -14.74 -34.84 23.27
N VAL A 54 -14.07 -34.47 22.18
CA VAL A 54 -14.48 -33.33 21.34
C VAL A 54 -15.88 -33.55 20.76
N LYS A 55 -16.16 -34.73 20.18
CA LYS A 55 -17.49 -35.07 19.67
C LYS A 55 -18.57 -34.97 20.76
N ASN A 56 -18.28 -35.48 21.96
CA ASN A 56 -19.20 -35.42 23.09
C ASN A 56 -19.46 -33.99 23.57
N LEU A 57 -18.44 -33.12 23.55
CA LEU A 57 -18.60 -31.70 23.89
C LEU A 57 -19.46 -30.95 22.87
N ILE A 58 -19.29 -31.24 21.57
CA ILE A 58 -20.13 -30.66 20.51
C ILE A 58 -21.58 -31.15 20.65
N ALA A 59 -21.79 -32.46 20.82
CA ALA A 59 -23.13 -33.00 21.04
C ALA A 59 -23.76 -32.50 22.36
N ALA A 60 -22.96 -32.12 23.36
CA ALA A 60 -23.44 -31.48 24.58
C ALA A 60 -23.81 -30.01 24.35
N SER A 61 -23.12 -29.27 23.48
CA SER A 61 -23.47 -27.88 23.17
C SER A 61 -24.81 -27.78 22.44
N ASP A 62 -25.12 -28.72 21.54
CA ASP A 62 -26.39 -28.72 20.80
C ASP A 62 -27.59 -28.96 21.73
N ARG A 63 -27.39 -29.67 22.83
CA ARG A 63 -28.43 -29.97 23.84
C ARG A 63 -28.47 -28.96 24.98
N ALA A 64 -27.51 -28.03 25.05
CA ALA A 64 -27.38 -27.12 26.17
C ALA A 64 -28.47 -26.04 26.10
N VAL A 65 -29.28 -25.95 27.15
CA VAL A 65 -30.31 -24.92 27.31
C VAL A 65 -30.18 -24.34 28.71
N ALA A 66 -30.16 -23.01 28.80
CA ALA A 66 -30.17 -22.27 30.06
C ALA A 66 -31.56 -21.68 30.28
N THR A 67 -32.30 -22.22 31.25
CA THR A 67 -33.65 -21.76 31.63
C THR A 67 -33.70 -21.16 33.03
N ASP A 68 -32.68 -21.42 33.85
CA ASP A 68 -32.52 -20.95 35.22
C ASP A 68 -31.05 -20.72 35.55
N GLU A 69 -30.75 -20.18 36.74
CA GLU A 69 -29.38 -19.87 37.17
C GLU A 69 -28.49 -21.13 37.26
N VAL A 70 -29.06 -22.27 37.65
CA VAL A 70 -28.34 -23.54 37.79
C VAL A 70 -27.94 -24.10 36.43
N THR A 71 -28.85 -24.10 35.46
CA THR A 71 -28.59 -24.53 34.08
C THR A 71 -27.67 -23.55 33.37
N ALA A 72 -27.77 -22.25 33.64
CA ALA A 72 -26.80 -21.26 33.17
C ALA A 72 -25.38 -21.54 33.72
N GLY A 73 -25.25 -21.89 35.00
CA GLY A 73 -23.98 -22.31 35.59
C GLY A 73 -23.37 -23.54 34.89
N LYS A 74 -24.19 -24.56 34.61
CA LYS A 74 -23.76 -25.77 33.86
C LYS A 74 -23.35 -25.45 32.42
N CYS A 75 -24.04 -24.52 31.76
CA CYS A 75 -23.60 -24.00 30.45
C CYS A 75 -22.23 -23.32 30.55
N GLY A 76 -21.97 -22.58 31.63
CA GLY A 76 -20.66 -22.00 31.92
C GLY A 76 -19.55 -23.06 32.06
N ASP A 77 -19.81 -24.15 32.78
CA ASP A 77 -18.88 -25.27 32.92
C ASP A 77 -18.62 -26.00 31.59
N LEU A 78 -19.66 -26.18 30.77
CA LEU A 78 -19.51 -26.74 29.43
C LEU A 78 -18.61 -25.85 28.56
N VAL A 79 -18.80 -24.52 28.61
CA VAL A 79 -17.94 -23.57 27.88
C VAL A 79 -16.49 -23.65 28.36
N LYS A 80 -16.23 -23.83 29.66
CA LYS A 80 -14.87 -24.04 30.18
C LYS A 80 -14.22 -25.29 29.59
N GLN A 81 -14.96 -26.39 29.52
CA GLN A 81 -14.45 -27.65 28.96
C GLN A 81 -14.19 -27.53 27.45
N ILE A 82 -15.06 -26.85 26.70
CA ILE A 82 -14.85 -26.58 25.27
C ILE A 82 -13.58 -25.74 25.06
N ARG A 83 -13.39 -24.68 25.85
CA ARG A 83 -12.18 -23.84 25.77
C ARG A 83 -10.91 -24.63 26.10
N ALA A 84 -10.96 -25.52 27.09
CA ALA A 84 -9.83 -26.38 27.41
C ALA A 84 -9.49 -27.30 26.23
N ALA A 85 -10.50 -27.89 25.57
CA ALA A 85 -10.29 -28.71 24.37
C ALA A 85 -9.74 -27.87 23.19
N GLN A 86 -10.26 -26.67 22.96
CA GLN A 86 -9.73 -25.73 21.95
C GLN A 86 -8.25 -25.42 22.20
N LYS A 87 -7.87 -25.14 23.45
CA LYS A 87 -6.48 -24.87 23.81
C LYS A 87 -5.54 -26.03 23.44
N VAL A 88 -5.98 -27.27 23.62
CA VAL A 88 -5.18 -28.46 23.23
C VAL A 88 -4.92 -28.48 21.73
N VAL A 89 -5.94 -28.18 20.93
CA VAL A 89 -5.82 -28.08 19.47
C VAL A 89 -4.87 -26.96 19.08
N ASP A 90 -4.98 -25.79 19.71
CA ASP A 90 -4.12 -24.62 19.43
C ASP A 90 -2.65 -24.90 19.79
N ASP A 91 -2.40 -25.54 20.93
CA ASP A 91 -1.06 -25.91 21.39
C ASP A 91 -0.45 -26.97 20.44
N ALA A 92 -1.23 -27.96 19.99
CA ALA A 92 -0.81 -28.96 19.00
C ALA A 92 -0.50 -28.34 17.63
N HIS A 93 -1.36 -27.42 17.17
CA HIS A 93 -1.15 -26.67 15.93
C HIS A 93 0.13 -25.84 16.01
N THR A 94 0.33 -25.11 17.11
CA THR A 94 1.52 -24.27 17.32
C THR A 94 2.80 -25.09 17.29
N THR A 95 2.81 -26.22 17.99
CA THR A 95 3.96 -27.13 18.07
C THR A 95 4.29 -27.74 16.71
N THR A 96 3.27 -28.24 16.01
CA THR A 96 3.46 -28.88 14.70
C THR A 96 3.89 -27.88 13.64
N LYS A 97 3.33 -26.66 13.64
CA LYS A 97 3.60 -25.63 12.63
C LYS A 97 4.95 -24.92 12.83
N ALA A 98 5.46 -24.86 14.07
CA ALA A 98 6.71 -24.19 14.41
C ALA A 98 7.91 -24.56 13.51
N PRO A 99 8.25 -25.85 13.29
CA PRO A 99 9.38 -26.22 12.43
C PRO A 99 9.22 -25.76 10.98
N TYR A 100 8.01 -25.84 10.41
CA TYR A 100 7.76 -25.40 9.04
C TYR A 100 7.89 -23.88 8.89
N LEU A 101 7.42 -23.12 9.87
CA LEU A 101 7.62 -21.66 9.88
C LEU A 101 9.09 -21.29 10.07
N ALA A 102 9.84 -22.03 10.89
CA ALA A 102 11.28 -21.82 11.06
C ALA A 102 12.03 -22.09 9.75
N ALA A 103 11.70 -23.18 9.05
CA ALA A 103 12.26 -23.50 7.74
C ALA A 103 11.93 -22.42 6.69
N GLY A 104 10.66 -21.97 6.64
CA GLY A 104 10.25 -20.88 5.76
C GLY A 104 11.02 -19.58 6.02
N ARG A 105 11.17 -19.19 7.30
CA ARG A 105 11.97 -18.01 7.70
C ARG A 105 13.44 -18.14 7.32
N ALA A 106 14.01 -19.34 7.39
CA ALA A 106 15.40 -19.57 6.96
C ALA A 106 15.57 -19.35 5.45
N VAL A 107 14.61 -19.84 4.64
CA VAL A 107 14.59 -19.58 3.18
C VAL A 107 14.41 -18.09 2.89
N ASP A 108 13.50 -17.42 3.60
CA ASP A 108 13.28 -15.98 3.46
C ASP A 108 14.53 -15.17 3.85
N ALA A 109 15.24 -15.57 4.90
CA ALA A 109 16.50 -14.94 5.30
C ALA A 109 17.56 -15.07 4.20
N ALA A 110 17.77 -16.29 3.68
CA ALA A 110 18.72 -16.54 2.58
C ALA A 110 18.34 -15.76 1.31
N LYS A 111 17.04 -15.68 0.99
CA LYS A 111 16.55 -14.84 -0.11
C LYS A 111 16.87 -13.37 0.15
N ASN A 112 16.60 -12.86 1.34
CA ASN A 112 16.79 -11.44 1.67
C ASN A 112 18.28 -11.06 1.73
N GLU A 113 19.16 -11.99 2.10
CA GLU A 113 20.61 -11.81 2.01
C GLU A 113 21.08 -11.54 0.58
N GLN A 114 20.45 -12.19 -0.41
CA GLN A 114 20.76 -11.97 -1.83
C GLN A 114 19.99 -10.77 -2.42
N ALA A 115 18.70 -10.66 -2.12
CA ALA A 115 17.82 -9.65 -2.68
C ALA A 115 18.09 -8.25 -2.09
N GLY A 116 18.54 -8.16 -0.83
CA GLY A 116 18.85 -6.90 -0.15
C GLY A 116 19.92 -6.08 -0.87
N PRO A 117 21.14 -6.61 -1.09
CA PRO A 117 22.19 -5.94 -1.85
C PRO A 117 21.77 -5.58 -3.27
N LEU A 118 21.03 -6.46 -3.96
CA LEU A 118 20.51 -6.20 -5.31
C LEU A 118 19.49 -5.04 -5.32
N SER A 119 18.58 -5.00 -4.35
CA SER A 119 17.63 -3.91 -4.18
C SER A 119 18.34 -2.59 -3.88
N ALA A 120 19.35 -2.62 -3.01
CA ALA A 120 20.17 -1.45 -2.70
C ALA A 120 20.97 -0.97 -3.92
N ALA A 121 21.55 -1.88 -4.71
CA ALA A 121 22.25 -1.55 -5.95
C ALA A 121 21.30 -0.95 -6.99
N LYS A 122 20.12 -1.56 -7.18
CA LYS A 122 19.05 -1.03 -8.04
C LYS A 122 18.65 0.38 -7.63
N ALA A 123 18.35 0.60 -6.34
CA ALA A 123 17.97 1.92 -5.83
C ALA A 123 19.05 2.98 -6.06
N LYS A 124 20.35 2.62 -5.94
CA LYS A 124 21.46 3.53 -6.28
C LYS A 124 21.47 3.90 -7.76
N VAL A 125 21.19 2.96 -8.66
CA VAL A 125 21.13 3.22 -10.11
C VAL A 125 19.91 4.07 -10.46
N GLU A 126 18.74 3.73 -9.92
CA GLU A 126 17.51 4.50 -10.10
C GLU A 126 17.63 5.93 -9.55
N ALA A 127 18.32 6.12 -8.42
CA ALA A 127 18.60 7.45 -7.88
C ALA A 127 19.47 8.30 -8.83
N LYS A 128 20.47 7.68 -9.50
CA LYS A 128 21.28 8.35 -10.53
C LYS A 128 20.46 8.70 -11.77
N GLN A 129 19.59 7.78 -12.22
CA GLN A 129 18.64 8.04 -13.31
C GLN A 129 17.70 9.19 -12.96
N ALA A 130 17.12 9.18 -11.77
CA ALA A 130 16.24 10.24 -11.29
C ALA A 130 16.96 11.59 -11.16
N ALA A 131 18.22 11.61 -10.70
CA ALA A 131 19.02 12.84 -10.66
C ALA A 131 19.27 13.41 -12.06
N PHE A 132 19.60 12.57 -13.04
CA PHE A 132 19.76 12.98 -14.43
C PHE A 132 18.45 13.54 -15.01
N LEU A 133 17.33 12.84 -14.84
CA LEU A 133 16.03 13.29 -15.34
C LEU A 133 15.57 14.60 -14.68
N ARG A 134 15.87 14.82 -13.39
CA ARG A 134 15.61 16.11 -12.72
C ARG A 134 16.47 17.23 -13.29
N GLU A 135 17.74 16.95 -13.61
CA GLU A 135 18.63 17.96 -14.20
C GLU A 135 18.21 18.34 -15.62
N GLU A 136 17.87 17.36 -16.44
CA GLU A 136 17.34 17.59 -17.79
C GLU A 136 16.03 18.38 -17.75
N ASP A 137 15.13 18.07 -16.82
CA ASP A 137 13.89 18.83 -16.64
C ASP A 137 14.17 20.27 -16.18
N ARG A 138 15.12 20.47 -15.25
CA ARG A 138 15.56 21.82 -14.84
C ARG A 138 16.14 22.62 -16.00
N ARG A 139 17.00 22.01 -16.82
CA ARG A 139 17.59 22.68 -17.99
C ARG A 139 16.51 23.07 -19.00
N ARG A 140 15.58 22.16 -19.30
CA ARG A 140 14.46 22.40 -20.21
C ARG A 140 13.54 23.51 -19.69
N GLN A 141 13.24 23.54 -18.39
CA GLN A 141 12.45 24.62 -17.80
C GLN A 141 13.17 25.97 -17.83
N ALA A 142 14.49 26.00 -17.58
CA ALA A 142 15.28 27.22 -17.65
C ALA A 142 15.40 27.78 -19.07
N GLU A 143 15.55 26.90 -20.09
CA GLU A 143 15.50 27.29 -21.50
C GLU A 143 14.12 27.80 -21.90
N ALA A 144 13.05 27.11 -21.49
CA ALA A 144 11.68 27.57 -21.75
C ALA A 144 11.39 28.92 -21.07
N ARG A 145 11.92 29.16 -19.85
CA ARG A 145 11.79 30.45 -19.15
C ARG A 145 12.52 31.56 -19.89
N ARG A 146 13.77 31.32 -20.31
CA ARG A 146 14.57 32.29 -21.10
C ARG A 146 13.93 32.60 -22.45
N ALA A 147 13.36 31.60 -23.12
CA ALA A 147 12.64 31.80 -24.38
C ALA A 147 11.38 32.67 -24.19
N ARG A 148 10.58 32.40 -23.14
CA ARG A 148 9.41 33.22 -22.80
C ARG A 148 9.80 34.65 -22.42
N GLU A 149 10.86 34.84 -21.65
CA GLU A 149 11.35 36.18 -21.27
C GLU A 149 11.85 36.96 -22.50
N ALA A 150 12.54 36.31 -23.44
CA ALA A 150 12.96 36.93 -24.69
C ALA A 150 11.76 37.28 -25.59
N GLU A 151 10.76 36.41 -25.68
CA GLU A 151 9.53 36.67 -26.44
C GLU A 151 8.70 37.81 -25.82
N GLU A 152 8.56 37.83 -24.49
CA GLU A 152 7.92 38.94 -23.77
C GLU A 152 8.67 40.26 -23.95
N ALA A 153 10.00 40.25 -23.94
CA ALA A 153 10.81 41.44 -24.20
C ALA A 153 10.61 41.97 -25.63
N ARG A 154 10.64 41.09 -26.64
CA ARG A 154 10.35 41.48 -28.03
C ARG A 154 8.94 42.02 -28.19
N ARG A 155 7.95 41.40 -27.56
CA ARG A 155 6.56 41.89 -27.58
C ARG A 155 6.41 43.25 -26.91
N ARG A 156 7.15 43.51 -25.82
CA ARG A 156 7.18 44.82 -25.15
C ARG A 156 7.85 45.88 -26.02
N GLU A 157 8.98 45.57 -26.65
CA GLU A 157 9.64 46.50 -27.59
C GLU A 157 8.79 46.81 -28.82
N GLU A 158 8.09 45.81 -29.37
CA GLU A 158 7.17 46.01 -30.50
C GLU A 158 5.95 46.85 -30.08
N TRP A 159 5.41 46.61 -28.88
CA TRP A 159 4.35 47.42 -28.31
C TRP A 159 4.78 48.87 -28.06
N GLU A 160 5.98 49.09 -27.51
CA GLU A 160 6.54 50.42 -27.31
C GLU A 160 6.85 51.15 -28.62
N ARG A 161 7.38 50.45 -29.64
CA ARG A 161 7.57 51.02 -30.98
C ARG A 161 6.24 51.39 -31.65
N GLN A 162 5.22 50.56 -31.51
CA GLN A 162 3.88 50.87 -32.02
C GLN A 162 3.27 52.06 -31.27
N LYS A 163 3.43 52.14 -29.94
CA LYS A 163 3.00 53.30 -29.16
C LYS A 163 3.73 54.58 -29.57
N ALA A 164 5.05 54.53 -29.72
CA ALA A 164 5.86 55.68 -30.13
C ALA A 164 5.56 56.12 -31.57
N ALA A 165 5.30 55.17 -32.48
CA ALA A 165 4.87 55.48 -33.85
C ALA A 165 3.46 56.06 -33.90
N ALA A 166 2.54 55.55 -33.06
CA ALA A 166 1.21 56.13 -32.90
C ALA A 166 1.27 57.53 -32.26
N GLU A 167 2.15 57.75 -31.29
CA GLU A 167 2.34 59.04 -30.62
C GLU A 167 3.00 60.08 -31.55
N ALA A 168 3.99 59.67 -32.34
CA ALA A 168 4.62 60.50 -33.38
C ALA A 168 3.66 60.80 -34.56
N SER A 169 2.81 59.84 -34.92
CA SER A 169 1.73 60.06 -35.88
C SER A 169 0.56 60.87 -35.30
N SER A 170 0.42 60.99 -33.98
CA SER A 170 -0.68 61.73 -33.34
C SER A 170 -0.41 63.23 -33.11
N THR A 171 0.72 63.75 -33.63
CA THR A 171 0.90 65.22 -33.76
C THR A 171 0.18 65.77 -35.00
N GLU A 172 -0.38 64.90 -35.85
CA GLU A 172 -1.24 65.29 -36.96
C GLU A 172 -2.36 64.24 -37.05
N THR A 173 -3.63 64.67 -36.99
CA THR A 173 -4.88 63.88 -37.02
C THR A 173 -5.34 63.15 -35.74
N GLU A 174 -6.11 63.93 -34.99
CA GLU A 174 -7.40 63.62 -34.39
C GLU A 174 -8.14 62.36 -34.92
N ALA A 175 -8.66 61.59 -33.95
CA ALA A 175 -9.75 60.60 -34.02
C ALA A 175 -9.52 59.30 -34.82
N VAL A 176 -9.73 58.16 -34.17
CA VAL A 176 -10.69 57.11 -34.60
C VAL A 176 -10.81 55.98 -33.56
N SER A 177 -12.07 55.75 -33.18
CA SER A 177 -12.74 54.54 -32.69
C SER A 177 -12.06 53.61 -31.68
N VAL A 178 -12.67 53.54 -30.50
CA VAL A 178 -12.62 52.41 -29.57
C VAL A 178 -13.33 51.22 -30.23
N THR A 179 -12.57 50.26 -30.74
CA THR A 179 -13.06 48.91 -31.06
C THR A 179 -13.22 48.10 -29.76
N PRO A 180 -14.36 47.43 -29.53
CA PRO A 180 -14.55 46.58 -28.37
C PRO A 180 -13.51 45.44 -28.35
N PHE A 181 -12.83 45.31 -27.22
CA PHE A 181 -11.89 44.24 -26.92
C PHE A 181 -12.63 42.89 -26.92
N GLU A 182 -12.52 42.15 -28.03
CA GLU A 182 -12.93 40.76 -28.08
C GLU A 182 -11.96 39.95 -27.20
N PRO A 183 -12.42 39.22 -26.17
CA PRO A 183 -11.54 38.47 -25.29
C PRO A 183 -10.83 37.41 -26.14
N ALA A 184 -9.51 37.52 -26.22
CA ALA A 184 -8.68 36.53 -26.90
C ALA A 184 -9.06 35.12 -26.43
N PRO A 185 -9.28 34.16 -27.35
CA PRO A 185 -9.59 32.79 -26.97
C PRO A 185 -8.49 32.27 -26.03
N PRO A 186 -8.84 31.47 -25.00
CA PRO A 186 -7.86 30.92 -24.09
C PRO A 186 -6.76 30.23 -24.91
N PRO A 187 -5.47 30.48 -24.60
CA PRO A 187 -4.39 29.87 -25.36
C PRO A 187 -4.60 28.35 -25.37
N PRO A 188 -4.45 27.68 -26.53
CA PRO A 188 -4.60 26.25 -26.61
C PRO A 188 -3.72 25.60 -25.55
N PRO A 189 -4.19 24.52 -24.88
CA PRO A 189 -3.42 23.86 -23.85
C PRO A 189 -2.05 23.52 -24.44
N ALA A 190 -1.00 24.05 -23.82
CA ALA A 190 0.36 23.78 -24.25
C ALA A 190 0.54 22.26 -24.26
N ILE A 191 0.64 21.69 -25.46
CA ILE A 191 0.92 20.27 -25.65
C ILE A 191 2.25 20.05 -24.96
N GLU A 192 2.24 19.42 -23.77
CA GLU A 192 3.47 19.05 -23.10
C GLU A 192 4.25 18.18 -24.08
N PRO A 193 5.50 18.54 -24.45
CA PRO A 193 6.23 17.78 -25.44
C PRO A 193 6.32 16.32 -25.01
N GLU A 194 5.99 15.41 -25.93
CA GLU A 194 6.17 13.97 -25.74
C GLU A 194 7.59 13.73 -25.25
N ARG A 195 7.71 13.20 -24.03
CA ARG A 195 9.02 13.02 -23.40
C ARG A 195 9.76 11.94 -24.17
N GLU A 196 10.88 12.31 -24.77
CA GLU A 196 11.76 11.37 -25.46
C GLU A 196 12.14 10.22 -24.53
N ILE A 197 11.80 9.01 -24.96
CA ILE A 197 12.11 7.77 -24.23
C ILE A 197 13.59 7.49 -24.44
N ILE A 198 14.36 7.49 -23.35
CA ILE A 198 15.78 7.14 -23.40
C ILE A 198 15.88 5.62 -23.44
N ARG A 199 16.40 5.07 -24.55
CA ARG A 199 16.62 3.63 -24.72
C ARG A 199 18.05 3.24 -24.34
N GLY A 200 18.18 2.15 -23.61
CA GLY A 200 19.46 1.53 -23.25
C GLY A 200 19.77 0.30 -24.11
N ASP A 201 21.04 -0.11 -24.07
CA ASP A 201 21.61 -1.11 -24.98
C ASP A 201 21.04 -2.53 -24.78
N PHE A 202 20.52 -2.83 -23.58
CA PHE A 202 19.86 -4.09 -23.26
C PHE A 202 18.33 -4.05 -23.47
N GLY A 203 17.83 -3.09 -24.26
CA GLY A 203 16.40 -2.94 -24.56
C GLY A 203 15.58 -2.28 -23.45
N ALA A 204 16.22 -1.76 -22.39
CA ALA A 204 15.55 -1.00 -21.34
C ALA A 204 15.13 0.38 -21.85
N ALA A 205 13.94 0.85 -21.49
CA ALA A 205 13.44 2.18 -21.81
C ALA A 205 13.19 2.95 -20.51
N VAL A 206 13.74 4.16 -20.40
CA VAL A 206 13.57 5.04 -19.23
C VAL A 206 12.77 6.27 -19.66
N SER A 207 11.60 6.46 -19.04
CA SER A 207 10.80 7.67 -19.12
C SER A 207 10.61 8.26 -17.72
N GLY A 208 10.68 9.58 -17.60
CA GLY A 208 10.38 10.27 -16.35
C GLY A 208 8.88 10.51 -16.23
N THR A 209 8.26 10.11 -15.11
CA THR A 209 6.86 10.43 -14.77
C THR A 209 6.83 11.41 -13.60
N LYS A 210 5.99 12.46 -13.67
CA LYS A 210 5.75 13.36 -12.52
C LYS A 210 4.90 12.60 -11.50
N VAL A 211 5.43 12.41 -10.29
CA VAL A 211 4.69 11.83 -9.17
C VAL A 211 4.36 12.94 -8.19
N TRP A 212 3.06 13.11 -7.92
CA TRP A 212 2.58 14.08 -6.95
C TRP A 212 2.66 13.46 -5.55
N LEU A 213 3.45 14.07 -4.68
CA LEU A 213 3.57 13.68 -3.28
C LEU A 213 2.72 14.64 -2.44
N SER A 214 1.99 14.11 -1.46
CA SER A 214 1.19 14.90 -0.54
C SER A 214 1.67 14.70 0.90
N GLN A 215 1.67 15.78 1.67
CA GLN A 215 1.91 15.78 3.11
C GLN A 215 0.78 16.55 3.76
N VAL A 216 0.12 15.96 4.76
CA VAL A 216 -0.90 16.64 5.55
C VAL A 216 -0.18 17.47 6.62
N THR A 217 -0.31 18.80 6.55
CA THR A 217 0.28 19.73 7.52
C THR A 217 -0.65 19.98 8.71
N ASP A 218 -1.96 20.00 8.46
CA ASP A 218 -3.00 20.19 9.47
C ASP A 218 -4.12 19.18 9.24
N TYR A 219 -4.39 18.36 10.26
CA TYR A 219 -5.36 17.28 10.19
C TYR A 219 -6.81 17.76 10.27
N GLU A 220 -7.10 18.84 10.99
CA GLU A 220 -8.45 19.37 11.15
C GLU A 220 -8.91 20.04 9.86
N VAL A 221 -8.05 20.90 9.31
CA VAL A 221 -8.31 21.57 8.04
C VAL A 221 -8.37 20.55 6.90
N ALA A 222 -7.48 19.55 6.88
CA ALA A 222 -7.53 18.50 5.87
C ALA A 222 -8.80 17.63 6.00
N PHE A 223 -9.26 17.33 7.20
CA PHE A 223 -10.49 16.55 7.41
C PHE A 223 -11.70 17.25 6.80
N ILE A 224 -11.79 18.58 6.95
CA ILE A 224 -12.86 19.41 6.39
C ILE A 224 -12.67 19.63 4.88
N ALA A 225 -11.52 20.16 4.48
CA ALA A 225 -11.25 20.60 3.10
C ALA A 225 -11.13 19.45 2.10
N ALA A 226 -10.61 18.29 2.52
CA ALA A 226 -10.46 17.12 1.65
C ALA A 226 -11.69 16.19 1.66
N GLY A 227 -12.79 16.58 2.34
CA GLY A 227 -14.03 15.80 2.37
C GLY A 227 -13.88 14.41 2.99
N LEU A 228 -12.90 14.22 3.89
CA LEU A 228 -12.54 12.92 4.46
C LEU A 228 -13.62 12.35 5.38
N ALA A 229 -14.59 13.16 5.83
CA ALA A 229 -15.77 12.73 6.60
C ALA A 229 -16.65 11.69 5.87
N LYS A 230 -16.61 11.64 4.53
CA LYS A 230 -17.33 10.64 3.73
C LYS A 230 -16.49 9.40 3.39
N ASN A 231 -15.21 9.40 3.73
CA ASN A 231 -14.34 8.27 3.45
C ASN A 231 -14.64 7.12 4.43
N GLU A 232 -14.84 5.92 3.89
CA GLU A 232 -15.20 4.72 4.66
C GLU A 232 -14.16 4.39 5.74
N LYS A 233 -12.86 4.45 5.42
CA LYS A 233 -11.79 4.13 6.38
C LYS A 233 -11.74 5.12 7.54
N VAL A 234 -12.11 6.37 7.29
CA VAL A 234 -12.13 7.41 8.33
C VAL A 234 -13.34 7.19 9.25
N ARG A 235 -14.49 6.78 8.70
CA ARG A 235 -15.65 6.38 9.51
C ARG A 235 -15.36 5.16 10.37
N GLU A 236 -14.75 4.12 9.82
CA GLU A 236 -14.34 2.95 10.60
C GLU A 236 -13.38 3.30 11.74
N ALA A 237 -12.47 4.26 11.50
CA ALA A 237 -11.55 4.73 12.54
C ALA A 237 -12.29 5.49 13.65
N ILE A 238 -13.26 6.33 13.29
CA ILE A 238 -14.13 7.04 14.24
C ILE A 238 -14.96 6.03 15.05
N ASP A 239 -15.61 5.06 14.40
CA ASP A 239 -16.41 4.03 15.06
C ASP A 239 -15.57 3.21 16.06
N LYS A 240 -14.34 2.85 15.68
CA LYS A 240 -13.38 2.17 16.58
C LYS A 240 -12.98 3.06 17.75
N ALA A 241 -12.73 4.35 17.52
CA ALA A 241 -12.37 5.29 18.56
C ALA A 241 -13.53 5.47 19.57
N VAL A 242 -14.76 5.64 19.07
CA VAL A 242 -15.98 5.72 19.88
C VAL A 242 -16.19 4.43 20.68
N ALA A 243 -16.08 3.25 20.04
CA ALA A 243 -16.21 1.97 20.73
C ALA A 243 -15.16 1.78 21.85
N ASN A 244 -13.95 2.29 21.66
CA ASN A 244 -12.91 2.28 22.69
C ASN A 244 -13.22 3.25 23.84
N GLN A 245 -13.77 4.44 23.56
CA GLN A 245 -14.22 5.39 24.58
C GLN A 245 -15.39 4.84 25.39
N VAL A 246 -16.37 4.21 24.74
CA VAL A 246 -17.49 3.52 25.39
C VAL A 246 -16.98 2.37 26.28
N ARG A 247 -16.01 1.59 25.79
CA ARG A 247 -15.35 0.55 26.61
C ARG A 247 -14.58 1.16 27.80
N GLY A 248 -14.02 2.35 27.64
CA GLY A 248 -13.35 3.12 28.69
C GLY A 248 -14.29 3.76 29.72
N GLY A 249 -15.61 3.70 29.52
CA GLY A 249 -16.62 4.14 30.49
C GLY A 249 -17.35 5.43 30.14
N VAL A 250 -17.08 6.04 28.97
CA VAL A 250 -17.85 7.19 28.48
C VAL A 250 -19.21 6.70 27.97
N ARG A 251 -20.30 7.10 28.63
CA ARG A 251 -21.66 6.62 28.32
C ARG A 251 -22.53 7.65 27.61
N GLU A 252 -22.08 8.89 27.55
CA GLU A 252 -22.75 9.98 26.85
C GLU A 252 -21.74 10.63 25.92
N ILE A 253 -21.98 10.50 24.61
CA ILE A 253 -21.18 11.09 23.54
C ILE A 253 -22.18 11.75 22.59
N GLU A 254 -22.00 13.03 22.32
CA GLU A 254 -22.87 13.77 21.42
C GLU A 254 -22.88 13.11 20.02
N GLY A 255 -24.07 12.81 19.51
CA GLY A 255 -24.25 12.14 18.21
C GLY A 255 -24.14 10.61 18.24
N VAL A 256 -23.83 9.97 19.38
CA VAL A 256 -23.74 8.50 19.51
C VAL A 256 -24.77 7.97 20.51
N ARG A 257 -25.56 6.97 20.09
CA ARG A 257 -26.45 6.25 21.00
C ARG A 257 -25.69 5.09 21.65
N VAL A 258 -25.54 5.13 22.98
CA VAL A 258 -24.93 4.06 23.77
C VAL A 258 -26.02 3.30 24.53
N TRP A 259 -26.00 1.97 24.49
CA TRP A 259 -26.90 1.10 25.26
C TRP A 259 -26.12 -0.06 25.90
N SER A 260 -26.65 -0.60 26.99
CA SER A 260 -26.08 -1.76 27.67
C SER A 260 -26.78 -3.05 27.26
N ASP A 261 -26.01 -4.09 26.99
CA ASP A 261 -26.49 -5.46 26.81
C ASP A 261 -25.74 -6.41 27.76
N ILE A 262 -26.41 -7.44 28.24
CA ILE A 262 -25.83 -8.41 29.18
C ILE A 262 -25.10 -9.49 28.38
N LYS A 263 -23.78 -9.35 28.30
CA LYS A 263 -22.92 -10.38 27.72
C LYS A 263 -22.56 -11.44 28.76
N ALA A 264 -22.91 -12.69 28.50
CA ALA A 264 -22.43 -13.82 29.30
C ALA A 264 -20.89 -13.89 29.24
N SER A 265 -20.25 -13.82 30.40
CA SER A 265 -18.79 -13.93 30.54
C SER A 265 -18.46 -15.15 31.40
N ASN A 266 -17.97 -16.20 30.74
CA ASN A 266 -17.46 -17.37 31.43
C ASN A 266 -15.99 -17.10 31.77
N ARG A 267 -15.65 -16.96 33.06
CA ARG A 267 -14.27 -16.84 33.55
C ARG A 267 -13.74 -18.20 33.97
#